data_AF-A0A699Z1H6-F1
#
_entry.id   AF-A0A699Z1H6-F1
#
_cell.length_a   1.000
_cell.length_b   1.000
_cell.length_c   1.000
_cell.angle_alpha   90.00
_cell.angle_beta   90.00
_cell.angle_gamma   90.00
#
_symmetry.space_group_name_H-M   'P 1'
#
loop_
_entity.id
_entity.type
_entity.pdbx_description
1 polymer ?
#
loop_
_entity_poly.entity_id
_entity_poly.type
_entity_poly.pdbx_seq_one_letter_code
_entity_poly.pdbx_strand_id
1 'polypeptide(L)'
;MTSRPALAPGLGVSKNMNVTVHFEATAQGDPYMFQLYAEVDSVSPAFGSLAGGTLLTLTGRGFPDLDQQLADNVTVTLRGGAPCRVVSSSYTTLTCVTAEKPAGSSADDAPINGLYPGMRGVQFDVYYNANVASIWRPWSNWADQLDGAITSLNITPASTVLTDRWVPPIALLAEPVEYWCSRSRAFFTATTAGPHVFMLSADDYASLTGTWVLSNGTQVRRLLANLLRWSEINNFYTVPTQMSQPIQLEVGQSILLEGAHCNTISRGHIQVGVLVPNTRPAWGSVSEYQQISIPVSRALRTVQYTYSWPLGSVLDHIVNLTFSSPAMPSLLVDPRVGFNLSLSNGRTITLPITVPASTFQATLRQALAVGNDAVGVSRFNSTTTLNFTLAVSKRVVPTFSANATMVLLPEAE
;
A
#
# COMPACT_ATOMS: atom_id res chain seq x y z
N MET A 1 15.79 0.11 -46.68
CA MET A 1 14.71 0.55 -45.79
C MET A 1 14.54 -0.48 -44.69
N THR A 2 14.47 0.03 -43.47
CA THR A 2 14.52 -0.62 -42.17
C THR A 2 13.22 -1.33 -41.78
N SER A 3 13.33 -2.53 -41.19
CA SER A 3 12.51 -2.94 -40.04
C SER A 3 13.10 -4.15 -39.30
N ARG A 4 13.31 -3.99 -37.98
CA ARG A 4 13.35 -5.04 -36.95
C ARG A 4 12.02 -4.97 -36.18
N PRO A 5 11.67 -5.86 -35.23
CA PRO A 5 11.92 -7.30 -35.07
C PRO A 5 10.64 -8.07 -34.60
N ALA A 6 10.74 -9.39 -34.38
CA ALA A 6 9.93 -10.07 -33.35
C ALA A 6 10.77 -11.16 -32.69
N LEU A 7 11.24 -10.89 -31.47
CA LEU A 7 11.80 -11.90 -30.56
C LEU A 7 10.62 -12.61 -29.88
N ALA A 8 10.65 -13.94 -29.88
CA ALA A 8 9.67 -14.77 -29.21
C ALA A 8 9.66 -14.52 -27.69
N PRO A 9 8.50 -14.62 -27.00
CA PRO A 9 8.47 -14.63 -25.54
C PRO A 9 9.16 -15.90 -25.04
N GLY A 10 10.33 -15.74 -24.42
CA GLY A 10 10.93 -16.78 -23.60
C GLY A 10 10.05 -17.04 -22.40
N LEU A 11 9.43 -18.22 -22.35
CA LEU A 11 8.74 -18.75 -21.17
C LEU A 11 9.76 -18.92 -20.04
N GLY A 12 9.79 -17.97 -19.11
CA GLY A 12 10.46 -18.12 -17.83
C GLY A 12 9.71 -19.13 -16.98
N VAL A 13 10.33 -20.28 -16.71
CA VAL A 13 9.83 -21.28 -15.77
C VAL A 13 9.81 -20.66 -14.38
N SER A 14 8.64 -20.53 -13.74
CA SER A 14 8.59 -20.12 -12.34
C SER A 14 9.15 -21.27 -11.48
N LYS A 15 10.17 -20.96 -10.68
CA LYS A 15 10.63 -21.84 -9.61
C LYS A 15 9.82 -21.46 -8.38
N ASN A 16 9.05 -22.39 -7.82
CA ASN A 16 8.40 -22.18 -6.53
C ASN A 16 9.49 -21.88 -5.50
N MET A 17 9.46 -20.66 -4.98
CA MET A 17 10.29 -20.27 -3.84
C MET A 17 9.50 -20.68 -2.60
N ASN A 18 9.88 -21.80 -1.99
CA ASN A 18 9.36 -22.16 -0.67
C ASN A 18 10.01 -21.21 0.34
N VAL A 19 9.36 -20.08 0.59
CA VAL A 19 9.69 -19.24 1.74
C VAL A 19 8.92 -19.81 2.92
N THR A 20 9.62 -20.58 3.75
CA THR A 20 9.08 -20.98 5.06
C THR A 20 9.24 -19.79 5.99
N VAL A 21 8.16 -19.00 6.13
CA VAL A 21 8.05 -18.04 7.23
C VAL A 21 7.33 -18.75 8.36
N HIS A 22 8.01 -18.93 9.48
CA HIS A 22 7.41 -19.50 10.68
C HIS A 22 6.49 -18.43 11.31
N PHE A 23 5.18 -18.62 11.20
CA PHE A 23 4.19 -17.88 11.99
C PHE A 23 3.73 -18.80 13.12
N GLU A 24 3.68 -18.30 14.35
CA GLU A 24 2.88 -18.95 15.40
C GLU A 24 1.40 -18.61 15.16
N ALA A 25 0.49 -19.54 15.44
CA ALA A 25 -0.93 -19.38 15.15
C ALA A 25 -1.76 -19.36 16.44
N THR A 26 -2.79 -18.53 16.48
CA THR A 26 -3.77 -18.52 17.58
C THR A 26 -4.50 -19.86 17.62
N ALA A 27 -5.25 -20.13 18.70
CA ALA A 27 -6.08 -21.33 18.79
C ALA A 27 -7.13 -21.44 17.65
N GLN A 28 -7.39 -20.34 16.94
CA GLN A 28 -8.30 -20.24 15.79
C GLN A 28 -7.58 -20.38 14.44
N GLY A 29 -6.25 -20.55 14.43
CA GLY A 29 -5.46 -20.70 13.21
C GLY A 29 -5.01 -19.39 12.56
N ASP A 30 -5.21 -18.25 13.24
CA ASP A 30 -4.76 -16.95 12.73
C ASP A 30 -3.26 -16.77 13.01
N PRO A 31 -2.44 -16.41 12.01
CA PRO A 31 -1.02 -16.13 12.25
C PRO A 31 -0.89 -14.89 13.14
N TYR A 32 -0.11 -15.01 14.22
CA TYR A 32 0.31 -13.87 15.03
C TYR A 32 1.84 -13.79 15.08
N MET A 33 2.37 -12.57 15.12
CA MET A 33 3.79 -12.31 15.33
C MET A 33 3.93 -11.36 16.51
N PHE A 34 4.78 -11.72 17.47
CA PHE A 34 5.25 -10.78 18.48
C PHE A 34 6.66 -10.35 18.11
N GLN A 35 6.85 -9.04 17.97
CA GLN A 35 8.17 -8.46 17.76
C GLN A 35 8.54 -7.64 18.99
N LEU A 36 9.61 -8.07 19.66
CA LEU A 36 10.19 -7.36 20.79
C LEU A 36 11.37 -6.53 20.28
N TYR A 37 11.40 -5.25 20.66
CA TYR A 37 12.49 -4.35 20.34
C TYR A 37 13.15 -3.88 21.62
N ALA A 38 14.49 -3.80 21.60
CA ALA A 38 15.24 -3.19 22.67
C ALA A 38 14.95 -1.68 22.74
N GLU A 39 14.56 -1.20 23.92
CA GLU A 39 14.37 0.20 24.27
C GLU A 39 15.30 0.54 25.43
N VAL A 40 16.03 1.64 25.31
CA VAL A 40 16.97 2.11 26.34
C VAL A 40 16.34 3.28 27.08
N ASP A 41 16.05 3.10 28.36
CA ASP A 41 15.50 4.13 29.25
C ASP A 41 16.60 5.01 29.83
N SER A 42 17.76 4.43 30.16
CA SER A 42 18.89 5.17 30.73
C SER A 42 20.24 4.51 30.49
N VAL A 43 21.30 5.33 30.58
CA VAL A 43 22.71 4.92 30.43
C VAL A 43 23.51 5.44 31.63
N SER A 44 24.29 4.58 32.27
CA SER A 44 25.13 4.93 33.41
C SER A 44 26.49 4.20 33.37
N PRO A 45 27.61 4.83 33.72
CA PRO A 45 27.75 6.26 34.01
C PRO A 45 27.57 7.13 32.75
N ALA A 46 27.13 8.38 32.93
CA ALA A 46 26.97 9.33 31.82
C ALA A 46 28.31 9.80 31.20
N PHE A 47 29.42 9.58 31.90
CA PHE A 47 30.77 9.96 31.49
C PHE A 47 31.77 8.83 31.76
N GLY A 48 32.82 8.76 30.95
CA GLY A 48 33.84 7.71 31.03
C GLY A 48 35.19 8.15 30.45
N SER A 49 36.16 7.25 30.51
CA SER A 49 37.52 7.48 30.01
C SER A 49 37.57 7.60 28.48
N LEU A 50 38.39 8.51 27.96
CA LEU A 50 38.68 8.61 26.53
C LEU A 50 39.45 7.40 25.99
N ALA A 51 40.19 6.69 26.85
CA ALA A 51 40.90 5.47 26.48
C ALA A 51 39.99 4.22 26.45
N GLY A 52 38.69 4.38 26.71
CA GLY A 52 37.77 3.25 26.84
C GLY A 52 37.88 2.57 28.20
N GLY A 53 37.39 1.33 28.29
CA GLY A 53 37.41 0.52 29.51
C GLY A 53 36.34 0.88 30.53
N THR A 54 35.42 1.81 30.21
CA THR A 54 34.33 2.18 31.13
C THR A 54 33.25 1.12 31.04
N LEU A 55 32.84 0.55 32.19
CA LEU A 55 31.69 -0.35 32.25
C LEU A 55 30.42 0.49 32.21
N LEU A 56 29.70 0.43 31.09
CA LEU A 56 28.39 1.02 30.92
C LEU A 56 27.29 0.02 31.26
N THR A 57 26.26 0.53 31.90
CA THR A 57 24.99 -0.13 32.17
C THR A 57 23.89 0.62 31.41
N LEU A 58 23.24 -0.08 30.49
CA LEU A 58 22.02 0.34 29.82
C LEU A 58 20.84 -0.29 30.57
N THR A 59 19.91 0.53 31.02
CA THR A 59 18.64 0.07 31.62
C THR A 59 17.53 0.34 30.63
N GLY A 60 16.60 -0.60 30.51
CA GLY A 60 15.56 -0.54 29.50
C GLY A 60 14.67 -1.77 29.50
N ARG A 61 14.23 -2.18 28.31
CA ARG A 61 13.43 -3.39 28.09
C ARG A 61 13.68 -3.97 26.71
N GLY A 62 13.48 -5.28 26.55
CA GLY A 62 13.59 -5.96 25.25
C GLY A 62 15.02 -6.23 24.78
N PHE A 63 16.02 -6.17 25.67
CA PHE A 63 17.34 -6.70 25.34
C PHE A 63 17.31 -8.23 25.33
N PRO A 64 18.08 -8.90 24.45
CA PRO A 64 18.16 -10.35 24.47
C PRO A 64 18.87 -10.82 25.75
N ASP A 65 18.39 -11.93 26.31
CA ASP A 65 19.02 -12.56 27.46
C ASP A 65 20.14 -13.50 26.97
N LEU A 66 21.39 -13.04 27.06
CA LEU A 66 22.53 -13.78 26.54
C LEU A 66 22.87 -15.01 27.37
N ASP A 67 22.39 -15.10 28.61
CA ASP A 67 22.61 -16.25 29.47
C ASP A 67 21.76 -17.46 29.03
N GLN A 68 20.68 -17.22 28.28
CA GLN A 68 19.79 -18.26 27.76
C GLN A 68 20.35 -18.98 26.50
N GLN A 69 21.46 -18.49 25.93
CA GLN A 69 22.14 -19.09 24.77
C GLN A 69 21.22 -19.35 23.56
N LEU A 70 20.20 -18.50 23.36
CA LEU A 70 19.21 -18.63 22.28
C LEU A 70 19.73 -18.22 20.89
N ALA A 71 21.05 -18.21 20.69
CA ALA A 71 21.74 -17.69 19.49
C ALA A 71 21.45 -16.21 19.18
N ASP A 72 20.98 -15.45 20.17
CA ASP A 72 20.80 -14.01 20.05
C ASP A 72 22.14 -13.28 19.93
N ASN A 73 22.17 -12.20 19.16
CA ASN A 73 23.31 -11.30 19.06
C ASN A 73 22.89 -9.88 19.39
N VAL A 74 23.67 -9.20 20.24
CA VAL A 74 23.47 -7.80 20.57
C VAL A 74 24.77 -7.03 20.38
N THR A 75 24.66 -5.94 19.65
CA THR A 75 25.77 -5.03 19.38
C THR A 75 25.42 -3.67 19.96
N VAL A 76 26.30 -3.14 20.79
CA VAL A 76 26.16 -1.77 21.32
C VAL A 76 27.26 -0.92 20.70
N THR A 77 26.86 0.20 20.13
CA THR A 77 27.77 1.16 19.52
C THR A 77 27.52 2.52 20.16
N LEU A 78 28.58 3.15 20.63
CA LEU A 78 28.56 4.48 21.24
C LEU A 78 28.90 5.54 20.18
N ARG A 79 28.90 6.81 20.60
CA ARG A 79 29.36 7.95 19.78
C ARG A 79 30.71 7.62 19.12
N GLY A 80 30.87 7.92 17.83
CA GLY A 80 32.12 7.67 17.12
C GLY A 80 32.11 6.39 16.29
N GLY A 81 30.99 5.66 16.25
CA GLY A 81 31.00 4.25 15.88
C GLY A 81 31.77 3.36 16.88
N ALA A 82 32.08 3.88 18.08
CA ALA A 82 32.93 3.19 19.05
C ALA A 82 32.20 1.95 19.60
N PRO A 83 32.71 0.73 19.38
CA PRO A 83 32.04 -0.47 19.85
C PRO A 83 32.04 -0.50 21.38
N CYS A 84 30.94 -0.97 21.96
CA CYS A 84 30.86 -1.31 23.38
C CYS A 84 30.75 -2.84 23.46
N ARG A 85 31.81 -3.48 23.96
CA ARG A 85 31.86 -4.94 24.06
C ARG A 85 30.88 -5.39 25.14
N VAL A 86 29.79 -6.02 24.73
CA VAL A 86 28.75 -6.53 25.63
C VAL A 86 29.36 -7.57 26.58
N VAL A 87 29.09 -7.40 27.87
CA VAL A 87 29.54 -8.28 28.95
C VAL A 87 28.40 -9.17 29.42
N SER A 88 27.23 -8.59 29.64
CA SER A 88 26.01 -9.31 30.01
C SER A 88 24.78 -8.57 29.49
N SER A 89 23.69 -9.31 29.30
CA SER A 89 22.43 -8.75 28.86
C SER A 89 21.28 -9.61 29.41
N SER A 90 20.29 -8.95 29.98
CA SER A 90 19.01 -9.51 30.41
C SER A 90 17.88 -8.66 29.83
N TYR A 91 16.63 -9.11 29.92
CA TYR A 91 15.49 -8.39 29.35
C TYR A 91 15.46 -6.88 29.67
N THR A 92 15.91 -6.46 30.86
CA THR A 92 15.87 -5.06 31.30
C THR A 92 17.22 -4.36 31.45
N THR A 93 18.33 -5.10 31.43
CA THR A 93 19.65 -4.53 31.73
C THR A 93 20.71 -5.12 30.80
N LEU A 94 21.51 -4.25 30.17
CA LEU A 94 22.67 -4.65 29.38
C LEU A 94 23.91 -3.95 29.92
N THR A 95 24.98 -4.69 30.15
CA THR A 95 26.28 -4.13 30.49
C THR A 95 27.29 -4.33 29.37
N CYS A 96 28.11 -3.31 29.10
CA CYS A 96 29.13 -3.37 28.06
C CYS A 96 30.35 -2.52 28.45
N VAL A 97 31.53 -2.88 27.94
CA VAL A 97 32.78 -2.14 28.16
C VAL A 97 33.07 -1.27 26.94
N THR A 98 33.23 0.03 27.16
CA THR A 98 33.51 0.99 26.07
C THR A 98 34.87 0.73 25.43
N ALA A 99 34.97 0.85 24.11
CA ALA A 99 36.26 0.97 23.43
C ALA A 99 36.88 2.36 23.61
N GLU A 100 38.13 2.52 23.18
CA GLU A 100 38.79 3.82 23.10
C GLU A 100 38.00 4.78 22.20
N LYS A 101 38.03 6.07 22.53
CA LYS A 101 37.41 7.10 21.70
C LYS A 101 38.15 7.12 20.33
N PRO A 102 37.44 6.92 19.21
CA PRO A 102 38.05 6.90 17.89
C PRO A 102 38.83 8.18 17.59
N ALA A 103 40.07 8.01 17.11
CA ALA A 103 40.92 9.12 16.69
C ALA A 103 40.36 9.71 15.38
N GLY A 104 40.01 11.00 15.41
CA GLY A 104 39.48 11.70 14.23
C GLY A 104 38.03 11.35 13.89
N SER A 105 37.16 11.13 14.90
CA SER A 105 35.70 10.97 14.75
C SER A 105 35.21 11.87 13.61
N SER A 106 34.92 11.24 12.47
CA SER A 106 34.78 11.90 11.18
C SER A 106 33.54 12.77 11.18
N ALA A 107 33.35 13.52 10.09
CA ALA A 107 32.12 14.23 9.79
C ALA A 107 30.84 13.41 10.02
N ASP A 108 30.90 12.07 9.96
CA ASP A 108 29.78 11.14 10.15
C ASP A 108 29.35 10.92 11.62
N ASP A 109 30.16 11.36 12.60
CA ASP A 109 29.91 11.18 14.04
C ASP A 109 29.54 12.49 14.79
N ALA A 110 29.47 13.59 14.06
CA ALA A 110 28.98 14.85 14.61
C ALA A 110 27.45 14.75 14.81
N PRO A 111 26.91 15.29 15.92
CA PRO A 111 25.46 15.35 16.06
C PRO A 111 24.89 16.19 14.92
N ILE A 112 23.98 15.60 14.16
CA ILE A 112 23.24 16.32 13.14
C ILE A 112 22.11 17.06 13.86
N ASN A 113 22.22 18.38 13.93
CA ASN A 113 21.25 19.22 14.67
C ASN A 113 21.08 18.80 16.16
N GLY A 114 22.18 18.40 16.82
CA GLY A 114 22.13 17.95 18.22
C GLY A 114 21.69 16.48 18.43
N LEU A 115 21.33 15.76 17.36
CA LEU A 115 20.88 14.37 17.40
C LEU A 115 21.94 13.41 16.81
N TYR A 116 22.00 12.18 17.33
CA TYR A 116 22.94 11.16 16.83
C TYR A 116 22.22 10.12 15.97
N PRO A 117 22.83 9.68 14.85
CA PRO A 117 22.38 8.51 14.12
C PRO A 117 22.28 7.29 15.05
N GLY A 118 21.22 6.49 14.91
CA GLY A 118 20.95 5.34 15.79
C GLY A 118 19.52 5.25 16.32
N MET A 119 18.64 6.20 15.98
CA MET A 119 17.21 6.08 16.24
C MET A 119 16.65 4.85 15.51
N ARG A 120 16.05 3.90 16.24
CA ARG A 120 15.34 2.76 15.65
C ARG A 120 13.91 3.18 15.34
N GLY A 121 13.72 3.65 14.11
CA GLY A 121 12.42 4.05 13.59
C GLY A 121 12.25 5.56 13.49
N VAL A 122 11.00 5.95 13.24
CA VAL A 122 10.59 7.34 13.07
C VAL A 122 9.94 7.79 14.37
N GLN A 123 10.54 8.75 15.06
CA GLN A 123 9.79 9.44 16.11
C GLN A 123 8.68 10.24 15.43
N PHE A 124 7.45 10.02 15.87
CA PHE A 124 6.24 10.57 15.27
C PHE A 124 5.40 11.24 16.34
N ASP A 125 5.38 12.57 16.31
CA ASP A 125 4.65 13.43 17.23
C ASP A 125 3.37 13.93 16.55
N VAL A 126 2.22 13.62 17.13
CA VAL A 126 0.89 13.95 16.59
C VAL A 126 0.23 15.05 17.41
N TYR A 127 -0.19 16.11 16.73
CA TYR A 127 -0.86 17.27 17.30
C TYR A 127 -2.33 17.24 16.88
N TYR A 128 -3.20 16.72 17.75
CA TYR A 128 -4.64 16.70 17.51
C TYR A 128 -5.27 18.09 17.67
N ASN A 129 -6.34 18.35 16.91
CA ASN A 129 -7.03 19.65 16.88
C ASN A 129 -6.11 20.82 16.49
N ALA A 130 -5.02 20.52 15.76
CA ALA A 130 -4.09 21.47 15.20
C ALA A 130 -4.71 22.15 13.97
N ASN A 131 -5.58 23.13 14.21
CA ASN A 131 -6.20 23.89 13.13
C ASN A 131 -5.25 24.96 12.57
N VAL A 132 -4.47 24.55 11.56
CA VAL A 132 -3.56 25.42 10.80
C VAL A 132 -4.28 26.27 9.74
N ALA A 133 -5.60 26.12 9.57
CA ALA A 133 -6.36 26.97 8.65
C ALA A 133 -6.36 28.45 9.09
N SER A 134 -6.13 28.72 10.38
CA SER A 134 -5.87 30.07 10.91
C SER A 134 -4.53 30.69 10.43
N ILE A 135 -3.65 29.89 9.81
CA ILE A 135 -2.31 30.26 9.33
C ILE A 135 -2.18 30.05 7.80
N TRP A 136 -3.27 29.68 7.09
CA TRP A 136 -3.30 29.50 5.64
C TRP A 136 -2.84 30.77 4.89
N ARG A 137 -1.68 30.69 4.21
CA ARG A 137 -1.08 31.81 3.45
C ARG A 137 -0.86 31.38 1.99
N PRO A 138 -1.62 31.95 1.02
CA PRO A 138 -1.62 31.47 -0.37
C PRO A 138 -0.33 31.72 -1.18
N TRP A 139 0.64 32.49 -0.67
CA TRP A 139 1.70 33.09 -1.50
C TRP A 139 3.11 33.16 -0.89
N SER A 140 3.48 32.33 0.07
CA SER A 140 4.85 32.32 0.61
C SER A 140 5.45 30.92 0.64
N ASN A 141 6.77 30.87 0.84
CA ASN A 141 7.66 29.75 1.18
C ASN A 141 7.19 28.91 2.39
N TRP A 142 5.91 28.56 2.44
CA TRP A 142 5.25 28.02 3.61
C TRP A 142 5.72 26.61 3.94
N ALA A 143 6.17 25.84 2.94
CA ALA A 143 6.78 24.54 3.17
C ALA A 143 7.98 24.61 4.12
N ASP A 144 8.80 25.67 4.00
CA ASP A 144 9.93 25.92 4.89
C ASP A 144 9.48 26.37 6.29
N GLN A 145 8.27 26.91 6.39
CA GLN A 145 7.70 27.47 7.62
C GLN A 145 6.75 26.49 8.34
N LEU A 146 6.34 25.38 7.71
CA LEU A 146 5.35 24.46 8.24
C LEU A 146 5.78 23.86 9.59
N ASP A 147 7.05 23.42 9.67
CA ASP A 147 7.62 22.90 10.92
C ASP A 147 7.55 23.95 12.04
N GLY A 148 7.95 25.18 11.74
CA GLY A 148 7.86 26.32 12.67
C GLY A 148 6.42 26.63 13.08
N ALA A 149 5.47 26.60 12.13
CA ALA A 149 4.06 26.83 12.40
C ALA A 149 3.50 25.79 13.38
N ILE A 150 3.79 24.49 13.18
CA ILE A 150 3.35 23.43 14.09
C ILE A 150 3.93 23.63 15.50
N THR A 151 5.22 23.97 15.60
CA THR A 151 5.85 24.21 16.91
C THR A 151 5.25 25.40 17.66
N SER A 152 4.64 26.36 16.95
CA SER A 152 3.99 27.52 17.54
C SER A 152 2.58 27.27 18.07
N LEU A 153 1.97 26.11 17.78
CA LEU A 153 0.58 25.82 18.16
C LEU A 153 0.36 25.65 19.67
N ASN A 154 1.43 25.52 20.46
CA ASN A 154 1.37 25.30 21.92
C ASN A 154 0.45 24.12 22.32
N ILE A 155 0.41 23.09 21.47
CA ILE A 155 -0.32 21.84 21.70
C ILE A 155 0.68 20.78 22.14
N THR A 156 0.38 20.05 23.20
CA THR A 156 1.18 18.89 23.62
C THR A 156 0.97 17.74 22.64
N PRO A 157 2.03 17.22 22.00
CA PRO A 157 1.88 16.10 21.06
C PRO A 157 1.65 14.77 21.78
N ALA A 158 0.95 13.87 21.09
CA ALA A 158 1.02 12.44 21.36
C ALA A 158 2.20 11.85 20.58
N SER A 159 3.24 11.42 21.29
CA SER A 159 4.46 10.88 20.70
C SER A 159 4.41 9.34 20.59
N THR A 160 4.88 8.82 19.46
CA THR A 160 5.09 7.38 19.22
C THR A 160 6.33 7.14 18.36
N VAL A 161 6.76 5.89 18.24
CA VAL A 161 7.86 5.48 17.35
C VAL A 161 7.33 4.49 16.32
N LEU A 162 7.47 4.83 15.04
CA LEU A 162 7.13 3.95 13.92
C LEU A 162 8.34 3.10 13.57
N THR A 163 8.23 1.78 13.65
CA THR A 163 9.36 0.85 13.51
C THR A 163 9.44 0.14 12.16
N ASP A 164 8.37 0.20 11.35
CA ASP A 164 8.28 -0.48 10.05
C ASP A 164 8.46 0.48 8.86
N ARG A 165 7.58 1.47 8.75
CA ARG A 165 7.46 2.39 7.64
C ARG A 165 7.17 3.78 8.18
N TRP A 166 7.65 4.78 7.47
CA TRP A 166 7.30 6.18 7.75
C TRP A 166 5.89 6.45 7.21
N VAL A 167 4.88 5.89 7.88
CA VAL A 167 3.45 6.00 7.55
C VAL A 167 2.71 6.19 8.88
N PRO A 168 1.69 7.06 8.97
CA PRO A 168 0.97 7.26 10.22
C PRO A 168 0.36 5.95 10.75
N PRO A 169 0.18 5.81 12.08
CA PRO A 169 -0.51 4.68 12.69
C PRO A 169 -1.88 4.44 12.07
N ILE A 170 -2.29 3.17 11.99
CA ILE A 170 -3.55 2.76 11.34
C ILE A 170 -4.79 3.48 11.91
N ALA A 171 -4.76 3.87 13.18
CA ALA A 171 -5.84 4.64 13.81
C ALA A 171 -6.09 6.00 13.13
N LEU A 172 -5.02 6.69 12.70
CA LEU A 172 -5.12 7.96 11.97
C LEU A 172 -5.57 7.78 10.51
N LEU A 173 -5.35 6.57 9.96
CA LEU A 173 -5.80 6.22 8.61
C LEU A 173 -7.25 5.71 8.60
N ALA A 174 -7.73 5.14 9.71
CA ALA A 174 -9.01 4.46 9.82
C ALA A 174 -10.18 5.40 10.13
N GLU A 175 -9.97 6.41 10.99
CA GLU A 175 -10.98 7.36 11.43
C GLU A 175 -10.70 8.77 10.86
N PRO A 176 -11.73 9.55 10.48
CA PRO A 176 -11.54 10.93 10.02
C PRO A 176 -11.15 11.81 11.22
N VAL A 177 -9.85 11.87 11.50
CA VAL A 177 -9.29 12.86 12.40
C VAL A 177 -9.14 14.15 11.60
N GLU A 178 -10.07 15.08 11.80
CA GLU A 178 -9.97 16.41 11.20
C GLU A 178 -8.95 17.27 11.96
N TYR A 179 -8.29 18.18 11.24
CA TYR A 179 -7.36 19.18 11.79
C TYR A 179 -6.29 18.58 12.71
N TRP A 180 -5.35 17.83 12.14
CA TRP A 180 -4.19 17.35 12.88
C TRP A 180 -2.91 17.63 12.12
N CYS A 181 -1.84 17.81 12.87
CA CYS A 181 -0.50 17.91 12.32
C CYS A 181 0.38 16.81 12.87
N SER A 182 1.44 16.51 12.16
CA SER A 182 2.51 15.68 12.68
C SER A 182 3.88 16.31 12.44
N ARG A 183 4.75 16.06 13.40
CA ARG A 183 6.19 16.23 13.24
C ARG A 183 6.82 14.87 13.37
N SER A 184 7.73 14.57 12.47
CA SER A 184 8.37 13.27 12.41
C SER A 184 9.84 13.41 12.12
N ARG A 185 10.66 12.59 12.77
CA ARG A 185 12.10 12.60 12.56
C ARG A 185 12.68 11.20 12.55
N ALA A 186 13.61 10.98 11.63
CA ALA A 186 14.32 9.72 11.50
C ALA A 186 15.71 9.95 10.89
N PHE A 187 16.63 9.05 11.17
CA PHE A 187 17.88 8.98 10.43
C PHE A 187 17.74 7.97 9.28
N PHE A 188 18.11 8.39 8.08
CA PHE A 188 18.42 7.47 6.99
C PHE A 188 19.94 7.31 6.93
N THR A 189 20.43 6.07 6.83
CA THR A 189 21.86 5.77 6.66
C THR A 189 22.04 5.05 5.34
N ALA A 190 22.85 5.63 4.45
CA ALA A 190 23.05 5.10 3.12
C ALA A 190 23.76 3.74 3.17
N THR A 191 23.13 2.69 2.64
CA THR A 191 23.73 1.35 2.54
C THR A 191 24.57 1.17 1.29
N THR A 192 24.45 2.09 0.33
CA THR A 192 25.17 2.11 -0.93
C THR A 192 25.64 3.54 -1.19
N ALA A 193 26.77 3.71 -1.87
CA ALA A 193 27.20 5.04 -2.31
C ALA A 193 26.47 5.44 -3.59
N GLY A 194 26.17 6.74 -3.72
CA GLY A 194 25.65 7.34 -4.95
C GLY A 194 24.43 8.26 -4.75
N PRO A 195 23.70 8.57 -5.84
CA PRO A 195 22.57 9.49 -5.81
C PRO A 195 21.34 8.90 -5.13
N HIS A 196 20.96 9.46 -3.98
CA HIS A 196 19.72 9.16 -3.27
C HIS A 196 18.68 10.25 -3.53
N VAL A 197 17.43 9.86 -3.77
CA VAL A 197 16.30 10.80 -3.94
C VAL A 197 15.29 10.55 -2.84
N PHE A 198 15.01 11.57 -2.03
CA PHE A 198 14.01 11.48 -0.96
C PHE A 198 12.66 11.95 -1.48
N MET A 199 11.60 11.22 -1.12
CA MET A 199 10.27 11.38 -1.66
C MET A 199 9.27 11.64 -0.54
N LEU A 200 8.22 12.42 -0.83
CA LEU A 200 7.18 12.81 0.12
C LEU A 200 5.80 12.63 -0.50
N SER A 201 4.90 11.93 0.18
CA SER A 201 3.46 11.89 -0.11
C SER A 201 2.73 12.33 1.14
N ALA A 202 1.69 13.14 0.98
CA ALA A 202 0.88 13.57 2.11
C ALA A 202 -0.53 13.99 1.70
N ASP A 203 -1.40 14.07 2.69
CA ASP A 203 -2.74 14.63 2.62
C ASP A 203 -3.01 15.41 3.93
N ASP A 204 -3.04 16.73 3.96
CA ASP A 204 -3.04 17.67 2.83
C ASP A 204 -1.66 18.24 2.49
N TYR A 205 -0.93 18.67 3.51
CA TYR A 205 0.23 19.55 3.37
C TYR A 205 1.43 18.93 4.06
N ALA A 206 2.58 18.90 3.40
CA ALA A 206 3.79 18.43 4.04
C ALA A 206 5.06 19.07 3.50
N SER A 207 6.10 19.07 4.35
CA SER A 207 7.47 19.37 3.98
C SER A 207 8.42 18.37 4.59
N LEU A 208 9.49 18.08 3.86
CA LEU A 208 10.57 17.20 4.28
C LEU A 208 11.88 17.97 4.24
N THR A 209 12.50 18.14 5.39
CA THR A 209 13.81 18.76 5.54
C THR A 209 14.86 17.70 5.80
N GLY A 210 16.03 17.87 5.19
CA GLY A 210 17.17 16.99 5.37
C GLY A 210 18.35 17.75 5.93
N THR A 211 19.03 17.16 6.92
CA THR A 211 20.28 17.67 7.47
C THR A 211 21.33 16.57 7.42
N TRP A 212 22.49 16.82 6.83
CA TRP A 212 23.61 15.87 6.74
C TRP A 212 24.94 16.60 6.82
N VAL A 213 26.01 15.85 7.05
CA VAL A 213 27.38 16.40 7.09
C VAL A 213 28.11 16.00 5.82
N LEU A 214 28.78 16.95 5.16
CA LEU A 214 29.64 16.70 4.02
C LEU A 214 30.98 16.10 4.47
N SER A 215 31.72 15.48 3.55
CA SER A 215 33.05 14.88 3.85
C SER A 215 34.06 15.86 4.45
N ASN A 216 33.87 17.17 4.24
CA ASN A 216 34.67 18.24 4.84
C ASN A 216 34.22 18.66 6.26
N GLY A 217 33.24 17.98 6.86
CA GLY A 217 32.69 18.29 8.19
C GLY A 217 31.62 19.37 8.23
N THR A 218 31.25 19.96 7.08
CA THR A 218 30.23 21.02 7.04
C THR A 218 28.82 20.42 7.12
N GLN A 219 28.02 20.86 8.09
CA GLN A 219 26.61 20.50 8.17
C GLN A 219 25.79 21.30 7.15
N VAL A 220 25.00 20.60 6.35
CA VAL A 220 24.09 21.16 5.36
C VAL A 220 22.66 20.83 5.78
N ARG A 221 21.78 21.84 5.82
CA ARG A 221 20.33 21.70 6.03
C ARG A 221 19.59 22.24 4.82
N ARG A 222 18.67 21.47 4.24
CA ARG A 222 17.88 21.87 3.07
C ARG A 222 16.46 21.32 3.12
N LEU A 223 15.51 22.10 2.61
CA LEU A 223 14.22 21.56 2.20
C LEU A 223 14.46 20.58 1.03
N LEU A 224 14.07 19.33 1.24
CA LEU A 224 14.24 18.26 0.27
C LEU A 224 13.03 18.12 -0.63
N ALA A 225 11.84 18.08 -0.04
CA ALA A 225 10.60 17.92 -0.76
C ALA A 225 9.50 18.72 -0.06
N ASN A 226 8.52 19.19 -0.82
CA ASN A 226 7.31 19.75 -0.27
C ASN A 226 6.11 19.38 -1.12
N LEU A 227 4.98 19.36 -0.44
CA LEU A 227 3.73 19.02 -1.04
C LEU A 227 2.69 20.02 -0.55
N LEU A 228 2.29 20.92 -1.45
CA LEU A 228 1.42 22.04 -1.12
C LEU A 228 -0.07 21.76 -1.34
N ARG A 229 -0.42 20.47 -1.43
CA ARG A 229 -1.73 19.93 -1.79
C ARG A 229 -1.75 18.45 -1.48
N TRP A 230 -2.91 17.83 -1.32
CA TRP A 230 -2.95 16.40 -1.09
C TRP A 230 -2.47 15.55 -2.30
N SER A 231 -1.99 14.35 -2.00
CA SER A 231 -1.69 13.25 -2.91
C SER A 231 -2.26 11.97 -2.32
N GLU A 232 -2.67 11.01 -3.16
CA GLU A 232 -3.13 9.69 -2.70
C GLU A 232 -2.04 8.95 -1.91
N ILE A 233 -2.45 8.03 -1.03
CA ILE A 233 -1.52 7.12 -0.34
C ILE A 233 -0.69 6.34 -1.39
N ASN A 234 0.62 6.27 -1.16
CA ASN A 234 1.66 5.71 -2.03
C ASN A 234 1.88 6.45 -3.36
N ASN A 235 1.27 7.63 -3.56
CA ASN A 235 1.47 8.42 -4.76
C ASN A 235 2.48 9.56 -4.52
N PHE A 236 3.72 9.33 -4.96
CA PHE A 236 4.83 10.28 -4.87
C PHE A 236 5.06 11.10 -6.15
N TYR A 237 4.19 10.97 -7.15
CA TYR A 237 4.41 11.47 -8.51
C TYR A 237 3.33 12.49 -8.95
N THR A 238 2.59 13.05 -7.99
CA THR A 238 1.51 14.01 -8.27
C THR A 238 2.07 15.37 -8.70
N VAL A 239 3.13 15.83 -8.03
CA VAL A 239 3.84 17.07 -8.39
C VAL A 239 5.36 16.90 -8.26
N PRO A 240 6.18 17.61 -9.07
CA PRO A 240 7.63 17.47 -9.03
C PRO A 240 8.28 17.80 -7.68
N THR A 241 7.64 18.64 -6.86
CA THR A 241 8.18 19.06 -5.57
C THR A 241 8.11 17.96 -4.50
N GLN A 242 7.44 16.84 -4.77
CA GLN A 242 7.42 15.66 -3.89
C GLN A 242 8.77 14.95 -3.81
N MET A 243 9.75 15.30 -4.64
CA MET A 243 11.04 14.65 -4.68
C MET A 243 12.18 15.65 -4.53
N SER A 244 13.21 15.23 -3.82
CA SER A 244 14.45 15.97 -3.74
C SER A 244 15.23 15.93 -5.05
N GLN A 245 16.10 16.93 -5.24
CA GLN A 245 17.23 16.73 -6.14
C GLN A 245 18.09 15.56 -5.62
N PRO A 246 18.77 14.80 -6.50
CA PRO A 246 19.64 13.71 -6.06
C PRO A 246 20.73 14.20 -5.10
N ILE A 247 20.83 13.54 -3.95
CA ILE A 247 21.86 13.81 -2.94
C ILE A 247 22.90 12.72 -3.05
N GLN A 248 24.16 13.11 -3.27
CA GLN A 248 25.27 12.17 -3.27
C GLN A 248 25.60 11.79 -1.83
N LEU A 249 25.47 10.51 -1.51
CA LEU A 249 25.82 9.97 -0.19
C LEU A 249 26.89 8.88 -0.32
N GLU A 250 27.77 8.81 0.66
CA GLU A 250 28.76 7.74 0.85
C GLU A 250 28.15 6.57 1.65
N VAL A 251 28.73 5.37 1.55
CA VAL A 251 28.27 4.22 2.35
C VAL A 251 28.45 4.53 3.83
N GLY A 252 27.38 4.36 4.62
CA GLY A 252 27.37 4.66 6.05
C GLY A 252 27.06 6.12 6.37
N GLN A 253 26.98 7.01 5.39
CA GLN A 253 26.64 8.41 5.63
C GLN A 253 25.18 8.55 6.06
N SER A 254 24.97 9.26 7.17
CA SER A 254 23.64 9.50 7.73
C SER A 254 23.08 10.87 7.34
N ILE A 255 21.77 10.91 7.13
CA ILE A 255 20.98 12.13 6.96
C ILE A 255 19.83 12.11 7.98
N LEU A 256 19.72 13.18 8.75
CA LEU A 256 18.55 13.45 9.58
C LEU A 256 17.43 13.97 8.67
N LEU A 257 16.31 13.26 8.64
CA LEU A 257 15.11 13.64 7.93
C LEU A 257 14.09 14.14 8.95
N GLU A 258 13.50 15.31 8.68
CA GLU A 258 12.49 15.96 9.50
C GLU A 258 11.26 16.25 8.63
N GLY A 259 10.19 15.50 8.85
CA GLY A 259 8.91 15.64 8.14
C GLY A 259 7.92 16.44 8.99
N ALA A 260 7.39 17.52 8.42
CA ALA A 260 6.27 18.27 8.97
C ALA A 260 5.05 18.06 8.09
N HIS A 261 3.89 17.79 8.69
CA HIS A 261 2.66 17.54 7.97
C HIS A 261 1.47 18.13 8.70
N CYS A 262 0.47 18.58 7.95
CA CYS A 262 -0.81 19.00 8.48
C CYS A 262 -1.95 18.59 7.55
N ASN A 263 -2.98 18.01 8.15
CA ASN A 263 -4.25 17.67 7.55
C ASN A 263 -5.30 18.69 7.97
N THR A 264 -6.17 19.07 7.04
CA THR A 264 -7.25 20.02 7.31
C THR A 264 -8.53 19.28 7.63
N ILE A 265 -9.08 18.52 6.69
CA ILE A 265 -10.35 17.82 6.82
C ILE A 265 -10.19 16.35 6.47
N SER A 266 -11.16 15.52 6.87
CA SER A 266 -11.16 14.10 6.52
C SER A 266 -9.89 13.36 7.00
N ARG A 267 -9.58 12.23 6.36
CA ARG A 267 -8.36 11.46 6.58
C ARG A 267 -7.16 12.20 6.02
N GLY A 268 -6.02 12.08 6.70
CA GLY A 268 -4.76 12.61 6.22
C GLY A 268 -3.64 11.58 6.36
N HIS A 269 -2.52 11.82 5.68
CA HIS A 269 -1.31 11.02 5.85
C HIS A 269 -0.04 11.81 5.57
N ILE A 270 1.08 11.25 6.02
CA ILE A 270 2.42 11.59 5.55
C ILE A 270 3.18 10.28 5.29
N GLN A 271 3.89 10.22 4.17
CA GLN A 271 4.78 9.13 3.82
C GLN A 271 6.09 9.69 3.30
N VAL A 272 7.20 9.13 3.78
CA VAL A 272 8.54 9.44 3.28
C VAL A 272 9.12 8.19 2.63
N GLY A 273 9.58 8.34 1.39
CA GLY A 273 10.24 7.31 0.62
C GLY A 273 11.67 7.70 0.26
N VAL A 274 12.46 6.73 -0.19
CA VAL A 274 13.81 6.96 -0.71
C VAL A 274 14.05 6.08 -1.93
N LEU A 275 14.53 6.68 -3.02
CA LEU A 275 15.12 5.97 -4.14
C LEU A 275 16.62 5.86 -3.86
N VAL A 276 17.10 4.63 -3.74
CA VAL A 276 18.52 4.33 -3.52
C VAL A 276 19.19 4.00 -4.85
N PRO A 277 20.49 4.32 -5.03
CA PRO A 277 21.25 3.88 -6.18
C PRO A 277 21.21 2.36 -6.28
N ASN A 278 20.85 1.83 -7.44
CA ASN A 278 20.93 0.41 -7.68
C ASN A 278 22.03 0.08 -8.71
N THR A 279 22.99 -0.76 -8.31
CA THR A 279 24.08 -1.22 -9.18
C THR A 279 23.73 -2.51 -9.94
N ARG A 280 22.64 -3.21 -9.58
CA ARG A 280 22.15 -4.42 -10.25
C ARG A 280 20.63 -4.57 -10.12
N PRO A 281 19.87 -4.84 -11.20
CA PRO A 281 18.43 -5.08 -11.10
C PRO A 281 18.11 -6.12 -10.02
N ALA A 282 17.38 -5.71 -8.98
CA ALA A 282 16.88 -6.58 -7.92
C ALA A 282 15.36 -6.68 -8.02
N TRP A 283 14.78 -7.74 -7.47
CA TRP A 283 13.32 -7.87 -7.38
C TRP A 283 12.77 -6.66 -6.59
N GLY A 284 11.96 -5.80 -7.23
CA GLY A 284 11.50 -4.51 -6.68
C GLY A 284 12.21 -3.26 -7.20
N SER A 285 13.29 -3.40 -7.98
CA SER A 285 13.97 -2.29 -8.68
C SER A 285 13.34 -2.05 -10.05
N VAL A 286 12.10 -1.59 -10.05
CA VAL A 286 11.37 -1.22 -11.28
C VAL A 286 11.47 0.29 -11.43
N SER A 287 11.95 0.79 -12.57
CA SER A 287 12.06 2.23 -12.86
C SER A 287 10.71 2.95 -12.87
N GLU A 288 9.62 2.19 -12.87
CA GLU A 288 8.24 2.63 -12.95
C GLU A 288 7.41 1.79 -11.97
N TYR A 289 6.85 2.44 -10.95
CA TYR A 289 5.78 1.87 -10.14
C TYR A 289 4.47 2.23 -10.82
N GLN A 290 3.98 1.36 -11.70
CA GLN A 290 2.65 1.53 -12.27
C GLN A 290 1.64 1.09 -11.20
N GLN A 291 1.17 2.04 -10.39
CA GLN A 291 0.01 1.84 -9.55
C GLN A 291 -1.20 1.76 -10.47
N ILE A 292 -1.51 0.54 -10.94
CA ILE A 292 -2.78 0.25 -11.59
C ILE A 292 -3.83 0.32 -10.48
N SER A 293 -4.26 1.54 -10.19
CA SER A 293 -5.51 1.76 -9.49
C SER A 293 -6.59 1.23 -10.41
N ILE A 294 -7.05 0.00 -10.15
CA ILE A 294 -8.36 -0.43 -10.56
C ILE A 294 -9.28 0.35 -9.62
N PRO A 295 -9.92 1.47 -10.03
CA PRO A 295 -10.94 2.03 -9.19
C PRO A 295 -11.93 0.89 -8.95
N VAL A 296 -12.06 0.46 -7.70
CA VAL A 296 -13.33 -0.13 -7.30
C VAL A 296 -14.31 1.04 -7.25
N SER A 297 -14.66 1.53 -8.43
CA SER A 297 -16.06 1.78 -8.64
C SER A 297 -16.74 0.49 -8.18
N ARG A 298 -17.79 0.60 -7.37
CA ARG A 298 -18.86 -0.39 -7.48
C ARG A 298 -19.47 -0.23 -8.88
N ALA A 299 -18.69 -0.42 -9.94
CA ALA A 299 -19.19 -1.10 -11.10
C ALA A 299 -19.48 -2.50 -10.57
N LEU A 300 -20.77 -2.84 -10.50
CA LEU A 300 -21.17 -4.23 -10.57
C LEU A 300 -20.26 -4.87 -11.59
N ARG A 301 -19.51 -5.89 -11.18
CA ARG A 301 -18.65 -6.64 -12.07
C ARG A 301 -19.58 -7.23 -13.14
N THR A 302 -19.70 -6.53 -14.27
CA THR A 302 -20.26 -7.11 -15.47
C THR A 302 -19.20 -8.06 -15.95
N VAL A 303 -19.26 -9.31 -15.48
CA VAL A 303 -18.60 -10.40 -16.18
C VAL A 303 -19.39 -10.58 -17.46
N GLN A 304 -19.00 -9.86 -18.51
CA GLN A 304 -19.43 -10.21 -19.86
C GLN A 304 -18.78 -11.56 -20.16
N TYR A 305 -19.55 -12.64 -20.00
CA TYR A 305 -19.26 -13.87 -20.72
C TYR A 305 -19.59 -13.62 -22.19
N THR A 306 -18.70 -12.94 -22.90
CA THR A 306 -18.73 -12.96 -24.34
C THR A 306 -18.18 -14.31 -24.75
N TYR A 307 -19.07 -15.29 -24.94
CA TYR A 307 -18.72 -16.43 -25.78
C TYR A 307 -18.49 -15.86 -27.17
N SER A 308 -17.22 -15.68 -27.53
CA SER A 308 -16.81 -15.33 -28.89
C SER A 308 -17.29 -16.44 -29.81
N TRP A 309 -18.22 -16.09 -30.69
CA TRP A 309 -18.77 -16.97 -31.70
C TRP A 309 -17.71 -17.31 -32.75
N PRO A 310 -17.76 -18.50 -33.38
CA PRO A 310 -16.94 -18.78 -34.54
C PRO A 310 -17.23 -17.73 -35.63
N LEU A 311 -16.17 -17.16 -36.21
CA LEU A 311 -16.26 -16.27 -37.38
C LEU A 311 -17.11 -16.95 -38.48
N GLY A 312 -18.28 -16.40 -38.80
CA GLY A 312 -19.07 -16.77 -39.99
C GLY A 312 -20.57 -17.03 -39.81
N SER A 313 -21.12 -17.07 -38.60
CA SER A 313 -22.56 -17.30 -38.39
C SER A 313 -23.36 -16.00 -38.40
N VAL A 314 -24.15 -15.79 -39.45
CA VAL A 314 -25.12 -14.69 -39.56
C VAL A 314 -26.34 -15.03 -38.67
N LEU A 315 -26.43 -14.42 -37.50
CA LEU A 315 -27.58 -14.51 -36.58
C LEU A 315 -28.46 -13.25 -36.76
N ASP A 316 -29.51 -13.34 -37.57
CA ASP A 316 -30.33 -12.18 -37.95
C ASP A 316 -31.54 -11.91 -37.04
N HIS A 317 -32.05 -12.92 -36.33
CA HIS A 317 -33.19 -12.74 -35.42
C HIS A 317 -32.69 -12.44 -34.01
N ILE A 318 -32.89 -11.21 -33.54
CA ILE A 318 -32.48 -10.75 -32.20
C ILE A 318 -33.72 -10.40 -31.38
N VAL A 319 -33.88 -11.01 -30.21
CA VAL A 319 -34.98 -10.75 -29.26
C VAL A 319 -34.39 -10.36 -27.91
N ASN A 320 -34.76 -9.18 -27.41
CA ASN A 320 -34.38 -8.72 -26.09
C ASN A 320 -35.53 -8.92 -25.10
N LEU A 321 -35.28 -9.65 -24.02
CA LEU A 321 -36.17 -9.81 -22.89
C LEU A 321 -35.65 -8.93 -21.76
N THR A 322 -36.47 -8.02 -21.27
CA THR A 322 -36.12 -7.10 -20.17
C THR A 322 -37.08 -7.29 -19.02
N PHE A 323 -36.55 -7.66 -17.86
CA PHE A 323 -37.28 -7.79 -16.59
C PHE A 323 -36.85 -6.65 -15.68
N SER A 324 -37.78 -5.88 -15.13
CA SER A 324 -37.48 -4.75 -14.24
C SER A 324 -38.17 -4.89 -12.89
N SER A 325 -37.42 -4.67 -11.81
CA SER A 325 -37.95 -4.58 -10.45
C SER A 325 -37.26 -3.46 -9.68
N PRO A 326 -37.63 -2.19 -9.93
CA PRO A 326 -36.98 -1.04 -9.28
C PRO A 326 -37.26 -0.97 -7.77
N ALA A 327 -38.47 -1.38 -7.34
CA ALA A 327 -38.89 -1.31 -5.95
C ALA A 327 -38.37 -2.49 -5.10
N MET A 328 -38.10 -3.65 -5.72
CA MET A 328 -37.62 -4.85 -5.03
C MET A 328 -36.57 -5.60 -5.87
N PRO A 329 -35.31 -5.11 -5.92
CA PRO A 329 -34.20 -5.73 -6.65
C PRO A 329 -33.95 -7.21 -6.35
N SER A 330 -34.25 -7.64 -5.12
CA SER A 330 -34.07 -9.01 -4.66
C SER A 330 -34.87 -10.03 -5.49
N LEU A 331 -35.98 -9.63 -6.12
CA LEU A 331 -36.79 -10.52 -6.97
C LEU A 331 -36.07 -10.97 -8.24
N LEU A 332 -35.08 -10.20 -8.74
CA LEU A 332 -34.31 -10.55 -9.94
C LEU A 332 -33.21 -11.59 -9.68
N VAL A 333 -33.00 -11.95 -8.40
CA VAL A 333 -32.05 -12.97 -7.96
C VAL A 333 -32.72 -14.07 -7.11
N ASP A 334 -34.04 -14.01 -6.91
CA ASP A 334 -34.78 -15.00 -6.15
C ASP A 334 -34.99 -16.27 -7.00
N PRO A 335 -34.50 -17.45 -6.56
CA PRO A 335 -34.65 -18.70 -7.32
C PRO A 335 -36.10 -19.17 -7.45
N ARG A 336 -37.03 -18.64 -6.65
CA ARG A 336 -38.47 -18.94 -6.74
C ARG A 336 -39.19 -18.11 -7.81
N VAL A 337 -38.52 -17.11 -8.37
CA VAL A 337 -39.07 -16.29 -9.45
C VAL A 337 -38.57 -16.85 -10.78
N GLY A 338 -39.49 -17.07 -11.73
CA GLY A 338 -39.20 -17.58 -13.05
C GLY A 338 -39.98 -16.86 -14.15
N PHE A 339 -39.79 -17.33 -15.38
CA PHE A 339 -40.56 -16.88 -16.52
C PHE A 339 -40.88 -18.04 -17.47
N ASN A 340 -42.03 -17.94 -18.12
CA ASN A 340 -42.45 -18.78 -19.23
C ASN A 340 -42.12 -18.06 -20.54
N LEU A 341 -41.29 -18.68 -21.37
CA LEU A 341 -40.94 -18.22 -22.70
C LEU A 341 -41.77 -18.96 -23.75
N SER A 342 -42.75 -18.27 -24.32
CA SER A 342 -43.58 -18.77 -25.42
C SER A 342 -42.91 -18.47 -26.76
N LEU A 343 -42.61 -19.51 -27.53
CA LEU A 343 -41.95 -19.43 -28.83
C LEU A 343 -42.96 -19.48 -29.98
N SER A 344 -42.58 -18.93 -31.14
CA SER A 344 -43.38 -18.96 -32.37
C SER A 344 -43.73 -20.36 -32.88
N ASN A 345 -42.99 -21.40 -32.46
CA ASN A 345 -43.27 -22.79 -32.80
C ASN A 345 -44.30 -23.48 -31.86
N GLY A 346 -44.96 -22.71 -30.99
CA GLY A 346 -45.98 -23.21 -30.07
C GLY A 346 -45.44 -23.89 -28.80
N ARG A 347 -44.11 -23.95 -28.61
CA ARG A 347 -43.50 -24.48 -27.39
C ARG A 347 -43.34 -23.39 -26.33
N THR A 348 -43.53 -23.77 -25.08
CA THR A 348 -43.28 -22.91 -23.91
C THR A 348 -42.17 -23.51 -23.07
N ILE A 349 -41.18 -22.69 -22.70
CA ILE A 349 -40.08 -23.08 -21.82
C ILE A 349 -40.21 -22.33 -20.50
N THR A 350 -40.18 -23.04 -19.37
CA THR A 350 -40.16 -22.42 -18.04
C THR A 350 -38.72 -22.41 -17.51
N LEU A 351 -38.23 -21.25 -17.10
CA LEU A 351 -36.89 -21.07 -16.57
C LEU A 351 -36.90 -20.19 -15.31
N PRO A 352 -36.01 -20.45 -14.33
CA PRO A 352 -35.80 -19.52 -13.22
C PRO A 352 -35.17 -18.22 -13.73
N ILE A 353 -35.48 -17.11 -13.06
CA ILE A 353 -34.89 -15.80 -13.38
C ILE A 353 -33.36 -15.79 -13.17
N THR A 354 -32.88 -16.71 -12.33
CA THR A 354 -31.47 -16.96 -12.04
C THR A 354 -30.76 -17.82 -13.09
N VAL A 355 -31.45 -18.31 -14.14
CA VAL A 355 -30.89 -19.24 -15.14
C VAL A 355 -29.59 -18.71 -15.80
N PRO A 356 -28.50 -19.49 -15.83
CA PRO A 356 -27.30 -19.14 -16.58
C PRO A 356 -27.56 -19.06 -18.10
N ALA A 357 -26.86 -18.16 -18.80
CA ALA A 357 -27.03 -17.99 -20.25
C ALA A 357 -26.73 -19.28 -21.05
N SER A 358 -25.73 -20.06 -20.62
CA SER A 358 -25.38 -21.35 -21.22
C SER A 358 -26.50 -22.37 -21.11
N THR A 359 -27.12 -22.49 -19.92
CA THR A 359 -28.27 -23.37 -19.69
C THR A 359 -29.46 -22.92 -20.52
N PHE A 360 -29.77 -21.62 -20.54
CA PHE A 360 -30.84 -21.09 -21.38
C PHE A 360 -30.58 -21.35 -22.88
N GLN A 361 -29.36 -21.14 -23.36
CA GLN A 361 -28.99 -21.46 -24.74
C GLN A 361 -29.21 -22.95 -25.05
N ALA A 362 -28.79 -23.86 -24.18
CA ALA A 362 -29.02 -25.29 -24.36
C ALA A 362 -30.52 -25.63 -24.42
N THR A 363 -31.32 -25.07 -23.50
CA THR A 363 -32.77 -25.30 -23.46
C THR A 363 -33.48 -24.73 -24.69
N LEU A 364 -33.10 -23.52 -25.14
CA LEU A 364 -33.67 -22.89 -26.33
C LEU A 364 -33.33 -23.68 -27.60
N ARG A 365 -32.12 -24.23 -27.68
CA ARG A 365 -31.70 -25.11 -28.77
C ARG A 365 -32.51 -26.39 -28.83
N GLN A 366 -32.73 -27.03 -27.67
CA GLN A 366 -33.56 -28.22 -27.58
C GLN A 366 -35.02 -27.91 -27.98
N ALA A 367 -35.54 -26.76 -27.54
CA ALA A 367 -36.89 -26.33 -27.88
C ALA A 367 -37.07 -26.03 -29.37
N LEU A 368 -36.05 -25.51 -30.04
CA LEU A 368 -36.05 -25.24 -31.49
C LEU A 368 -35.60 -26.44 -32.34
N ALA A 369 -35.06 -27.50 -31.73
CA ALA A 369 -34.49 -28.67 -32.39
C ALA A 369 -33.36 -28.32 -33.40
N VAL A 370 -32.42 -27.48 -32.98
CA VAL A 370 -31.34 -26.95 -33.83
C VAL A 370 -29.92 -27.22 -33.29
N GLY A 371 -28.92 -27.17 -34.19
CA GLY A 371 -27.51 -27.43 -33.89
C GLY A 371 -26.83 -26.40 -32.97
N ASN A 372 -25.56 -26.68 -32.59
CA ASN A 372 -24.77 -25.87 -31.65
C ASN A 372 -24.62 -24.40 -32.06
N ASP A 373 -24.55 -24.12 -33.36
CA ASP A 373 -24.19 -22.81 -33.89
C ASP A 373 -25.40 -21.97 -34.34
N ALA A 374 -26.63 -22.47 -34.10
CA ALA A 374 -27.86 -21.86 -34.59
C ALA A 374 -28.53 -20.89 -33.60
N VAL A 375 -28.14 -20.91 -32.32
CA VAL A 375 -28.77 -20.14 -31.24
C VAL A 375 -27.69 -19.62 -30.29
N GLY A 376 -27.80 -18.34 -29.94
CA GLY A 376 -27.03 -17.70 -28.90
C GLY A 376 -27.92 -17.05 -27.85
N VAL A 377 -27.49 -17.09 -26.59
CA VAL A 377 -28.14 -16.36 -25.50
C VAL A 377 -27.08 -15.58 -24.73
N SER A 378 -27.30 -14.28 -24.58
CA SER A 378 -26.57 -13.46 -23.62
C SER A 378 -27.48 -13.11 -22.45
N ARG A 379 -26.87 -12.93 -21.28
CA ARG A 379 -27.53 -12.48 -20.06
C ARG A 379 -26.76 -11.28 -19.52
N PHE A 380 -27.49 -10.23 -19.16
CA PHE A 380 -26.95 -9.02 -18.57
C PHE A 380 -27.82 -8.61 -17.40
N ASN A 381 -27.23 -8.41 -16.23
CA ASN A 381 -27.97 -8.01 -15.04
C ASN A 381 -27.47 -6.66 -14.53
N SER A 382 -28.39 -5.81 -14.09
CA SER A 382 -28.15 -4.57 -13.36
C SER A 382 -28.78 -4.66 -11.96
N THR A 383 -28.74 -3.57 -11.18
CA THR A 383 -29.39 -3.53 -9.86
C THR A 383 -30.91 -3.62 -9.93
N THR A 384 -31.54 -3.15 -11.01
CA THR A 384 -33.01 -3.05 -11.11
C THR A 384 -33.58 -3.69 -12.35
N THR A 385 -32.72 -4.19 -13.25
CA THR A 385 -33.12 -4.80 -14.51
C THR A 385 -32.28 -6.04 -14.85
N LEU A 386 -32.93 -7.07 -15.37
CA LEU A 386 -32.30 -8.26 -15.94
C LEU A 386 -32.67 -8.37 -17.41
N ASN A 387 -31.67 -8.48 -18.27
CA ASN A 387 -31.82 -8.57 -19.72
C ASN A 387 -31.30 -9.92 -20.23
N PHE A 388 -32.05 -10.53 -21.15
CA PHE A 388 -31.55 -11.60 -22.01
C PHE A 388 -31.64 -11.18 -23.46
N THR A 389 -30.57 -11.41 -24.23
CA THR A 389 -30.60 -11.28 -25.69
C THR A 389 -30.53 -12.65 -26.30
N LEU A 390 -31.59 -13.03 -27.02
CA LEU A 390 -31.66 -14.25 -27.80
C LEU A 390 -31.29 -13.92 -29.24
N ALA A 391 -30.37 -14.68 -29.81
CA ALA A 391 -29.97 -14.59 -31.20
C ALA A 391 -30.23 -15.94 -31.87
N VAL A 392 -30.98 -15.95 -32.97
CA VAL A 392 -31.30 -17.18 -33.70
C VAL A 392 -30.94 -17.01 -35.18
N SER A 393 -30.30 -18.02 -35.76
CA SER A 393 -29.92 -17.98 -37.16
C SER A 393 -31.15 -18.08 -38.05
N LYS A 394 -31.38 -17.04 -38.87
CA LYS A 394 -32.43 -17.03 -39.90
C LYS A 394 -32.23 -18.10 -40.98
N ARG A 395 -31.00 -18.61 -41.15
CA ARG A 395 -30.71 -19.74 -42.05
C ARG A 395 -31.36 -21.04 -41.60
N VAL A 396 -31.46 -21.25 -40.28
CA VAL A 396 -31.97 -22.48 -39.67
C VAL A 396 -33.41 -22.32 -39.21
N VAL A 397 -33.76 -21.13 -38.72
CA VAL A 397 -35.12 -20.79 -38.24
C VAL A 397 -35.61 -19.57 -39.03
N PRO A 398 -36.38 -19.77 -40.11
CA PRO A 398 -36.79 -18.69 -41.02
C PRO A 398 -37.55 -17.56 -40.32
N THR A 399 -38.39 -17.91 -39.33
CA THR A 399 -39.19 -16.97 -38.53
C THR A 399 -39.03 -17.29 -37.05
N PHE A 400 -38.62 -16.31 -36.26
CA PHE A 400 -38.47 -16.46 -34.81
C PHE A 400 -39.13 -15.28 -34.09
N SER A 401 -40.01 -15.59 -33.15
CA SER A 401 -40.48 -14.65 -32.13
C SER A 401 -40.60 -15.37 -30.80
N ALA A 402 -40.42 -14.61 -29.72
CA ALA A 402 -40.54 -15.12 -28.37
C ALA A 402 -41.19 -14.05 -27.49
N ASN A 403 -42.04 -14.48 -26.58
CA ASN A 403 -42.63 -13.62 -25.55
C ASN A 403 -42.44 -14.26 -24.17
N ALA A 404 -42.20 -13.45 -23.15
CA ALA A 404 -41.94 -13.92 -21.80
C ALA A 404 -43.02 -13.43 -20.83
N THR A 405 -43.50 -14.31 -19.96
CA THR A 405 -44.40 -13.97 -18.86
C THR A 405 -43.83 -14.44 -17.53
N MET A 406 -43.89 -13.59 -16.51
CA MET A 406 -43.37 -13.92 -15.17
C MET A 406 -44.24 -14.97 -14.48
N VAL A 407 -43.60 -15.86 -13.73
CA VAL A 407 -44.26 -16.93 -12.98
C VAL A 407 -43.53 -17.18 -11.66
N LEU A 408 -44.25 -17.64 -10.64
CA LEU A 408 -43.64 -18.18 -9.43
C LEU A 408 -43.37 -19.67 -9.65
N LEU A 409 -42.13 -20.08 -9.40
CA LEU A 409 -41.73 -21.48 -9.46
C LEU A 409 -42.11 -22.17 -8.13
N PRO A 410 -42.52 -23.44 -8.17
CA PRO A 410 -42.73 -24.22 -6.96
C PRO A 410 -41.43 -24.30 -6.15
N GLU A 411 -41.53 -24.28 -4.82
CA GLU A 411 -40.38 -24.51 -3.94
C GLU A 411 -39.80 -25.89 -4.24
N ALA A 412 -38.49 -25.97 -4.44
CA ALA A 412 -37.81 -27.25 -4.58
C ALA A 412 -37.86 -27.95 -3.21
N GLU A 413 -38.54 -29.10 -3.12
CA GLU A 413 -38.43 -30.02 -1.98
C GLU A 413 -36.99 -30.54 -1.82
#